data_AF-A0A3Q2XXF6-F1
#
_entry.id   AF-A0A3Q2XXF6-F1
#
_cell.length_a   1.000
_cell.length_b   1.000
_cell.length_c   1.000
_cell.angle_alpha   90.00
_cell.angle_beta   90.00
_cell.angle_gamma   90.00
#
_symmetry.space_group_name_H-M   'P 1'
#
loop_
_entity.id
_entity.type
_entity.pdbx_description
1 polymer ?
#
loop_
_entity_poly.entity_id
_entity_poly.type
_entity_poly.pdbx_seq_one_letter_code
_entity_poly.pdbx_strand_id
1 'polypeptide(L)'
;MQKIPFVLGANLHGGELVVTYPFDMTRDWAPQEHTPTPDESFFRWLAVAYASTNQVMSNPDRRPCHNKDFIRYNNIINGAAWHNVPGSMNDFSYLHTNCFEVTVELSCDKFPHASELPIEWENNRESLLVYVEQVHRGIKGVVRDKDTEAGICNAIIQVEDIDHHIRSGSVCHLSVYLFLCCVLYSQTRKSLNNVLMHYFKFS
;
A
#
# COMPACT_ATOMS: atom_id res chain seq x y z
N MET A 1 5.02 9.52 -11.86
CA MET A 1 5.36 8.17 -11.34
C MET A 1 5.92 7.19 -12.37
N GLN A 2 5.98 7.49 -13.67
CA GLN A 2 6.34 6.49 -14.71
C GLN A 2 7.84 6.19 -14.87
N LYS A 3 8.73 7.06 -14.33
CA LYS A 3 10.19 6.94 -14.52
C LYS A 3 10.83 5.94 -13.55
N ILE A 4 10.27 5.80 -12.36
CA ILE A 4 10.81 4.95 -11.28
C ILE A 4 9.77 3.87 -11.02
N PRO A 5 10.15 2.59 -10.94
CA PRO A 5 9.24 1.50 -10.60
C PRO A 5 8.94 1.51 -9.10
N PHE A 6 8.18 2.52 -8.65
CA PHE A 6 7.71 2.58 -7.27
C PHE A 6 6.83 1.37 -6.97
N VAL A 7 7.06 0.77 -5.80
CA VAL A 7 6.33 -0.42 -5.35
C VAL A 7 5.44 -0.12 -4.14
N LEU A 8 5.94 0.72 -3.23
CA LEU A 8 5.23 1.15 -2.05
C LEU A 8 5.34 2.68 -1.95
N GLY A 9 4.22 3.33 -1.63
CA GLY A 9 4.13 4.76 -1.38
C GLY A 9 3.26 5.04 -0.17
N ALA A 10 3.39 6.22 0.40
CA ALA A 10 2.42 6.79 1.33
C ALA A 10 2.35 8.29 1.09
N ASN A 11 1.14 8.85 1.04
CA ASN A 11 0.97 10.29 1.11
C ASN A 11 0.59 10.69 2.55
N LEU A 12 1.14 11.81 2.99
CA LEU A 12 1.04 12.26 4.37
C LEU A 12 0.13 13.49 4.42
N HIS A 13 -0.91 13.40 5.23
CA HIS A 13 -1.95 14.40 5.40
C HIS A 13 -2.10 14.75 6.88
N GLY A 14 -2.89 15.79 7.16
CA GLY A 14 -3.28 16.17 8.50
C GLY A 14 -4.72 16.66 8.51
N GLY A 15 -5.30 16.67 9.72
CA GLY A 15 -6.70 17.00 9.98
C GLY A 15 -7.45 15.85 10.65
N GLU A 16 -6.93 14.65 10.59
CA GLU A 16 -7.41 13.49 11.35
C GLU A 16 -6.24 12.64 11.83
N LEU A 17 -6.55 11.54 12.53
CA LEU A 17 -5.53 10.60 12.98
C LEU A 17 -5.96 9.15 12.70
N VAL A 18 -5.73 8.73 11.45
CA VAL A 18 -6.16 7.46 10.83
C VAL A 18 -5.28 7.16 9.60
N VAL A 19 -5.14 5.89 9.23
CA VAL A 19 -4.56 5.52 7.92
C VAL A 19 -5.67 5.07 6.97
N THR A 20 -5.81 5.72 5.83
CA THR A 20 -6.79 5.34 4.81
C THR A 20 -6.16 4.54 3.68
N TYR A 21 -6.92 3.58 3.17
CA TYR A 21 -6.47 2.72 2.09
C TYR A 21 -7.49 2.66 0.95
N PRO A 22 -7.04 2.38 -0.29
CA PRO A 22 -7.89 2.39 -1.48
C PRO A 22 -9.09 1.42 -1.42
N PHE A 23 -10.13 1.65 -2.24
CA PHE A 23 -10.31 2.84 -3.09
C PHE A 23 -10.82 4.05 -2.30
N ASP A 24 -10.48 5.25 -2.77
CA ASP A 24 -11.01 6.52 -2.26
C ASP A 24 -12.29 6.95 -2.99
N MET A 25 -12.48 6.49 -4.24
CA MET A 25 -13.70 6.76 -5.02
C MET A 25 -14.77 5.66 -4.86
N THR A 26 -16.03 6.07 -4.68
CA THR A 26 -17.20 5.17 -4.73
C THR A 26 -17.62 4.85 -6.16
N ARG A 27 -18.24 3.69 -6.41
CA ARG A 27 -18.61 3.25 -7.78
C ARG A 27 -19.75 4.08 -8.37
N ASP A 28 -20.75 4.42 -7.56
CA ASP A 28 -21.98 5.10 -8.00
C ASP A 28 -22.07 6.57 -7.52
N TRP A 29 -20.92 7.20 -7.26
CA TRP A 29 -20.84 8.56 -6.69
C TRP A 29 -21.54 8.72 -5.34
N ALA A 30 -21.81 7.61 -4.64
CA ALA A 30 -22.32 7.61 -3.29
C ALA A 30 -21.40 8.46 -2.38
N PRO A 31 -21.93 9.22 -1.41
CA PRO A 31 -21.09 10.03 -0.52
C PRO A 31 -20.10 9.21 0.31
N GLN A 32 -20.53 8.01 0.73
CA GLN A 32 -19.74 7.05 1.51
C GLN A 32 -20.18 5.63 1.15
N GLU A 33 -19.23 4.78 0.76
CA GLU A 33 -19.46 3.34 0.51
C GLU A 33 -18.13 2.59 0.61
N HIS A 34 -18.14 1.43 1.27
CA HIS A 34 -16.95 0.58 1.30
C HIS A 34 -16.64 0.03 -0.09
N THR A 35 -15.55 0.50 -0.68
CA THR A 35 -15.14 0.16 -2.05
C THR A 35 -13.78 -0.53 -2.03
N PRO A 36 -13.74 -1.87 -1.91
CA PRO A 36 -12.49 -2.61 -1.76
C PRO A 36 -11.73 -2.77 -3.07
N THR A 37 -10.40 -2.84 -2.98
CA THR A 37 -9.53 -3.29 -4.08
C THR A 37 -9.41 -4.81 -4.10
N PRO A 38 -8.97 -5.40 -5.23
CA PRO A 38 -8.56 -6.81 -5.27
C PRO A 38 -7.50 -7.18 -4.22
N ASP A 39 -6.64 -6.23 -3.84
CA ASP A 39 -5.56 -6.39 -2.84
C ASP A 39 -5.95 -5.85 -1.44
N GLU A 40 -7.23 -5.77 -1.09
CA GLU A 40 -7.69 -5.14 0.16
C GLU A 40 -6.98 -5.69 1.41
N SER A 41 -6.80 -7.01 1.47
CA SER A 41 -6.11 -7.66 2.60
C SER A 41 -4.68 -7.14 2.80
N PHE A 42 -3.96 -6.87 1.72
CA PHE A 42 -2.62 -6.32 1.77
C PHE A 42 -2.63 -4.83 2.12
N PHE A 43 -3.56 -4.06 1.56
CA PHE A 43 -3.73 -2.65 1.93
C PHE A 43 -4.08 -2.45 3.41
N ARG A 44 -4.94 -3.30 3.96
CA ARG A 44 -5.25 -3.30 5.40
C ARG A 44 -4.03 -3.63 6.23
N TRP A 45 -3.20 -4.58 5.79
CA TRP A 45 -1.94 -4.88 6.45
C TRP A 45 -1.01 -3.67 6.46
N LEU A 46 -0.82 -3.00 5.32
CA LEU A 46 0.00 -1.79 5.22
C LEU A 46 -0.51 -0.68 6.15
N ALA A 47 -1.83 -0.46 6.17
CA ALA A 47 -2.45 0.53 7.02
C ALA A 47 -2.25 0.21 8.51
N VAL A 48 -2.44 -1.05 8.91
CA VAL A 48 -2.21 -1.51 10.29
C VAL A 48 -0.73 -1.39 10.68
N ALA A 49 0.19 -1.72 9.77
CA ALA A 49 1.63 -1.65 10.04
C ALA A 49 2.07 -0.25 10.44
N TYR A 50 1.47 0.80 9.85
CA TYR A 50 1.73 2.19 10.25
C TYR A 50 0.95 2.58 11.52
N ALA A 51 -0.35 2.28 11.53
CA ALA A 51 -1.28 2.76 12.55
C ALA A 51 -1.00 2.18 13.94
N SER A 52 -0.62 0.89 13.99
CA SER A 52 -0.37 0.18 15.26
C SER A 52 0.94 0.56 15.94
N THR A 53 1.90 1.14 15.20
CA THR A 53 3.20 1.57 15.72
C THR A 53 3.27 3.06 16.02
N ASN A 54 2.27 3.85 15.60
CA ASN A 54 2.24 5.28 15.88
C ASN A 54 1.75 5.48 17.32
N GLN A 55 2.53 6.19 18.12
CA GLN A 55 2.30 6.29 19.57
C GLN A 55 0.94 6.91 19.92
N VAL A 56 0.53 7.94 19.19
CA VAL A 56 -0.74 8.64 19.46
C VAL A 56 -1.89 7.89 18.82
N MET A 57 -1.75 7.41 17.59
CA MET A 57 -2.81 6.72 16.85
C MET A 57 -3.20 5.40 17.54
N SER A 58 -2.23 4.63 18.05
CA SER A 58 -2.46 3.37 18.74
C SER A 58 -2.95 3.52 20.20
N ASN A 59 -2.91 4.74 20.76
CA ASN A 59 -3.34 4.98 22.14
C ASN A 59 -4.88 4.86 22.27
N PRO A 60 -5.41 3.91 23.06
CA PRO A 60 -6.85 3.73 23.24
C PRO A 60 -7.53 4.86 24.02
N ASP A 61 -6.76 5.62 24.81
CA ASP A 61 -7.25 6.73 25.63
C ASP A 61 -7.20 8.08 24.90
N ARG A 62 -6.76 8.11 23.64
CA ARG A 62 -6.70 9.34 22.84
C ARG A 62 -8.10 9.90 22.59
N ARG A 63 -8.21 11.23 22.57
CA ARG A 63 -9.46 11.88 22.15
C ARG A 63 -9.57 11.85 20.63
N PRO A 64 -10.77 11.59 20.06
CA PRO A 64 -11.01 11.79 18.64
C PRO A 64 -10.71 13.24 18.23
N CYS A 65 -10.18 13.45 17.02
CA CYS A 65 -9.94 14.80 16.50
C CYS A 65 -11.26 15.53 16.27
N HIS A 66 -12.22 14.83 15.66
CA HIS A 66 -13.54 15.36 15.31
C HIS A 66 -14.66 14.41 15.75
N ASN A 67 -15.65 14.16 14.88
CA ASN A 67 -16.86 13.41 15.22
C ASN A 67 -16.71 11.90 15.05
N LYS A 68 -15.73 11.44 14.24
CA LYS A 68 -15.55 10.03 13.92
C LYS A 68 -14.46 9.44 14.80
N ASP A 69 -14.82 8.42 15.56
CA ASP A 69 -13.90 7.66 16.40
C ASP A 69 -13.32 6.48 15.60
N PHE A 70 -12.12 6.65 15.07
CA PHE A 70 -11.42 5.64 14.27
C PHE A 70 -10.83 4.49 15.09
N ILE A 71 -10.76 4.60 16.42
CA ILE A 71 -10.25 3.53 17.30
C ILE A 71 -11.09 2.26 17.13
N ARG A 72 -12.40 2.43 16.94
CA ARG A 72 -13.37 1.34 16.68
C ARG A 72 -13.10 0.56 15.40
N TYR A 73 -12.27 1.11 14.52
CA TYR A 73 -11.87 0.53 13.24
C TYR A 73 -10.37 0.23 13.19
N ASN A 74 -9.74 0.04 14.36
CA ASN A 74 -8.29 -0.18 14.50
C ASN A 74 -7.44 0.93 13.87
N ASN A 75 -7.97 2.16 13.84
CA ASN A 75 -7.33 3.34 13.27
C ASN A 75 -7.00 3.23 11.77
N ILE A 76 -7.71 2.35 11.06
CA ILE A 76 -7.65 2.23 9.62
C ILE A 76 -9.03 2.35 9.00
N ILE A 77 -9.13 2.83 7.77
CA ILE A 77 -10.41 2.88 7.06
C ILE A 77 -10.23 2.84 5.54
N ASN A 78 -11.16 2.20 4.84
CA ASN A 78 -11.22 2.36 3.38
C ASN A 78 -11.61 3.81 3.05
N GLY A 79 -10.91 4.44 2.10
CA GLY A 79 -11.10 5.85 1.77
C GLY A 79 -12.54 6.20 1.42
N ALA A 80 -13.13 5.47 0.48
CA ALA A 80 -14.51 5.64 0.04
C ALA A 80 -15.54 5.39 1.17
N ALA A 81 -15.23 4.54 2.15
CA ALA A 81 -16.05 4.33 3.34
C ALA A 81 -15.98 5.50 4.34
N TRP A 82 -14.94 6.33 4.25
CA TRP A 82 -14.84 7.58 5.01
C TRP A 82 -15.51 8.74 4.28
N HIS A 83 -15.13 8.99 3.03
CA HIS A 83 -15.77 9.96 2.15
C HIS A 83 -15.29 9.75 0.70
N ASN A 84 -16.16 10.00 -0.27
CA ASN A 84 -15.83 9.85 -1.68
C ASN A 84 -14.84 10.94 -2.14
N VAL A 85 -13.65 10.53 -2.60
CA VAL A 85 -12.61 11.43 -3.14
C VAL A 85 -12.23 10.98 -4.56
N PRO A 86 -12.96 11.45 -5.59
CA PRO A 86 -12.62 11.15 -6.97
C PRO A 86 -11.30 11.82 -7.38
N GLY A 87 -10.45 11.10 -8.10
CA GLY A 87 -9.16 11.61 -8.59
C GLY A 87 -8.06 11.68 -7.53
N SER A 88 -8.13 10.86 -6.48
CA SER A 88 -7.07 10.78 -5.48
C SER A 88 -5.75 10.25 -6.05
N MET A 89 -4.64 10.63 -5.42
CA MET A 89 -3.31 10.12 -5.79
C MET A 89 -3.21 8.61 -5.50
N ASN A 90 -3.82 8.13 -4.40
CA ASN A 90 -3.79 6.71 -4.05
C ASN A 90 -4.38 5.83 -5.14
N ASP A 91 -5.59 6.17 -5.59
CA ASP A 91 -6.31 5.43 -6.62
C ASP A 91 -5.54 5.50 -7.94
N PHE A 92 -4.94 6.67 -8.25
CA PHE A 92 -4.08 6.80 -9.43
C PHE A 92 -2.84 5.90 -9.35
N SER A 93 -2.14 5.90 -8.21
CA SER A 93 -0.94 5.08 -7.96
C SER A 93 -1.23 3.60 -8.20
N TYR A 94 -2.35 3.09 -7.65
CA TYR A 94 -2.74 1.69 -7.77
C TYR A 94 -3.26 1.32 -9.17
N LEU A 95 -4.05 2.18 -9.81
CA LEU A 95 -4.67 1.87 -11.11
C LEU A 95 -3.73 2.06 -12.31
N HIS A 96 -2.75 2.97 -12.21
CA HIS A 96 -1.90 3.36 -13.34
C HIS A 96 -0.44 2.93 -13.20
N THR A 97 -0.03 2.39 -12.05
CA THR A 97 1.34 1.94 -11.79
C THR A 97 1.35 0.65 -10.96
N ASN A 98 2.53 0.13 -10.62
CA ASN A 98 2.67 -1.00 -9.71
C ASN A 98 2.69 -0.59 -8.21
N CYS A 99 2.47 0.70 -7.91
CA CYS A 99 2.68 1.27 -6.60
C CYS A 99 1.45 1.12 -5.71
N PHE A 100 1.63 0.49 -4.56
CA PHE A 100 0.64 0.43 -3.50
C PHE A 100 0.81 1.67 -2.62
N GLU A 101 -0.18 2.56 -2.63
CA GLU A 101 -0.14 3.81 -1.86
C GLU A 101 -1.30 3.87 -0.86
N VAL A 102 -1.00 4.35 0.35
CA VAL A 102 -1.98 4.67 1.40
C VAL A 102 -1.90 6.16 1.75
N THR A 103 -2.96 6.69 2.34
CA THR A 103 -2.92 8.02 2.97
C THR A 103 -2.78 7.88 4.47
N VAL A 104 -1.85 8.61 5.06
CA VAL A 104 -1.67 8.68 6.51
C VAL A 104 -2.09 10.06 6.98
N GLU A 105 -3.16 10.13 7.78
CA GLU A 105 -3.53 11.32 8.52
C GLU A 105 -2.75 11.33 9.84
N LEU A 106 -1.78 12.24 9.96
CA LEU A 106 -0.74 12.21 10.99
C LEU A 106 -1.12 12.89 12.30
N SER A 107 -2.03 13.85 12.25
CA SER A 107 -2.33 14.76 13.36
C SER A 107 -3.68 15.44 13.17
N CYS A 108 -4.36 15.72 14.29
CA CYS A 108 -5.61 16.51 14.26
C CYS A 108 -5.36 17.96 13.82
N ASP A 109 -4.22 18.54 14.22
CA ASP A 109 -3.83 19.87 13.77
C ASP A 109 -3.13 19.79 12.41
N LYS A 110 -3.68 20.50 11.42
CA LYS A 110 -3.12 20.59 10.07
C LYS A 110 -1.85 21.43 10.03
N PHE A 111 -1.68 22.35 10.99
CA PHE A 111 -0.59 23.29 11.01
C PHE A 111 -0.09 23.50 12.46
N PRO A 112 0.50 22.44 13.07
CA PRO A 112 0.96 22.51 14.46
C PRO A 112 2.06 23.55 14.64
N HIS A 113 2.21 24.05 15.86
CA HIS A 113 3.28 25.00 16.15
C HIS A 113 4.65 24.33 15.99
N ALA A 114 5.66 25.13 15.62
CA ALA A 114 7.03 24.63 15.45
C ALA A 114 7.59 23.92 16.70
N SER A 115 7.11 24.30 17.90
CA SER A 115 7.45 23.66 19.17
C SER A 115 6.93 22.23 19.32
N GLU A 116 5.92 21.83 18.55
CA GLU A 116 5.29 20.50 18.59
C GLU A 116 5.92 19.54 17.57
N LEU A 117 6.65 20.05 16.57
CA LEU A 117 7.29 19.20 15.55
C LEU A 117 8.22 18.11 16.11
N PRO A 118 9.00 18.34 17.19
CA PRO A 118 9.82 17.27 17.76
C PRO A 118 9.01 16.10 18.31
N ILE A 119 7.85 16.36 18.92
CA ILE A 119 7.00 15.29 19.44
C ILE A 119 6.25 14.59 18.30
N GLU A 120 5.80 15.33 17.28
CA GLU A 120 5.20 14.73 16.09
C GLU A 120 6.17 13.80 15.36
N TRP A 121 7.46 14.15 15.31
CA TRP A 121 8.49 13.24 14.82
C TRP A 121 8.59 11.97 15.66
N GLU A 122 8.67 12.09 16.99
CA GLU A 122 8.77 10.94 17.88
C GLU A 122 7.58 9.99 17.74
N ASN A 123 6.37 10.55 17.59
CA ASN A 123 5.14 9.80 17.40
C ASN A 123 5.13 8.96 16.11
N ASN A 124 5.78 9.45 15.05
CA ASN A 124 5.73 8.88 13.70
C ASN A 124 7.00 8.14 13.27
N ARG A 125 8.14 8.36 13.95
CA ARG A 125 9.44 7.82 13.53
C ARG A 125 9.38 6.31 13.31
N GLU A 126 8.90 5.57 14.30
CA GLU A 126 8.84 4.11 14.24
C GLU A 126 7.88 3.63 13.14
N SER A 127 6.70 4.26 13.01
CA SER A 127 5.74 3.93 11.96
C SER A 127 6.29 4.15 10.56
N LEU A 128 7.04 5.23 10.33
CA LEU A 128 7.67 5.48 9.04
C LEU A 128 8.71 4.40 8.70
N LEU A 129 9.53 4.00 9.67
CA LEU A 129 10.53 2.96 9.49
C LEU A 129 9.87 1.60 9.19
N VAL A 130 8.93 1.18 10.04
CA VAL A 130 8.18 -0.08 9.87
C VAL A 130 7.42 -0.08 8.55
N TYR A 131 6.84 1.04 8.14
CA TYR A 131 6.14 1.14 6.86
C TYR A 131 7.08 0.94 5.68
N VAL A 132 8.25 1.59 5.68
CA VAL A 132 9.25 1.41 4.61
C VAL A 132 9.74 -0.04 4.56
N GLU A 133 9.91 -0.71 5.70
CA GLU A 133 10.28 -2.13 5.74
C GLU A 133 9.25 -3.05 5.06
N GLN A 134 7.97 -2.65 5.01
CA GLN A 134 6.95 -3.44 4.32
C GLN A 134 7.26 -3.59 2.82
N VAL A 135 8.07 -2.71 2.22
CA VAL A 135 8.48 -2.80 0.81
C VAL A 135 9.28 -4.06 0.49
N HIS A 136 9.79 -4.76 1.51
CA HIS A 136 10.56 -5.98 1.37
C HIS A 136 9.76 -7.26 1.61
N ARG A 137 8.46 -7.14 1.95
CA ARG A 137 7.59 -8.30 2.12
C ARG A 137 7.11 -8.85 0.77
N GLY A 138 6.63 -10.09 0.79
CA GLY A 138 6.08 -10.76 -0.38
C GLY A 138 7.13 -11.46 -1.23
N ILE A 139 6.95 -11.38 -2.54
CA ILE A 139 7.72 -12.10 -3.56
C ILE A 139 8.40 -11.09 -4.47
N LYS A 140 9.69 -11.25 -4.70
CA LYS A 140 10.39 -10.50 -5.76
C LYS A 140 11.27 -11.39 -6.62
N GLY A 141 11.48 -11.02 -7.87
CA GLY A 141 12.11 -11.90 -8.84
C GLY A 141 12.42 -11.28 -10.19
N VAL A 142 13.08 -12.01 -11.07
CA VAL A 142 13.32 -11.58 -12.47
C VAL A 142 12.60 -12.55 -13.39
N VAL A 143 11.92 -12.02 -14.41
CA VAL A 143 11.31 -12.81 -15.49
C VAL A 143 12.37 -12.97 -16.57
N ARG A 144 12.70 -14.22 -16.93
CA ARG A 144 13.72 -14.52 -17.95
C ARG A 144 13.17 -15.41 -19.05
N ASP A 145 13.70 -15.20 -20.25
CA ASP A 145 13.54 -16.12 -21.35
C ASP A 145 14.33 -17.41 -21.07
N LYS A 146 13.71 -18.55 -21.30
CA LYS A 146 14.25 -19.86 -20.93
C LYS A 146 15.49 -20.25 -21.74
N ASP A 147 15.55 -19.84 -23.01
CA ASP A 147 16.59 -20.30 -23.93
C ASP A 147 17.80 -19.35 -23.93
N THR A 148 17.55 -18.05 -23.77
CA THR A 148 18.59 -17.00 -23.81
C THR A 148 19.02 -16.49 -22.43
N GLU A 149 18.29 -16.84 -21.37
CA GLU A 149 18.43 -16.27 -20.01
C GLU A 149 18.27 -14.74 -19.91
N ALA A 150 17.90 -14.08 -21.00
CA ALA A 150 17.71 -12.64 -21.05
C ALA A 150 16.46 -12.24 -20.24
N GLY A 151 16.54 -11.10 -19.57
CA GLY A 151 15.40 -10.56 -18.81
C GLY A 151 14.27 -10.09 -19.73
N ILE A 152 13.03 -10.30 -19.32
CA ILE A 152 11.82 -9.89 -20.06
C ILE A 152 11.23 -8.64 -19.40
N CYS A 153 11.33 -7.51 -20.09
CA CYS A 153 10.71 -6.24 -19.71
C CYS A 153 9.18 -6.25 -19.93
N ASN A 154 8.44 -5.50 -19.12
CA ASN A 154 6.98 -5.33 -19.20
C ASN A 154 6.16 -6.64 -19.21
N ALA A 155 6.72 -7.74 -18.71
CA ALA A 155 6.00 -8.98 -18.50
C ALA A 155 4.84 -8.74 -17.53
N ILE A 156 3.71 -9.40 -17.75
CA ILE A 156 2.55 -9.34 -16.86
C ILE A 156 2.66 -10.47 -15.84
N ILE A 157 2.60 -10.11 -14.56
CA ILE A 157 2.60 -11.01 -13.42
C ILE A 157 1.21 -10.97 -12.82
N GLN A 158 0.54 -12.12 -12.83
CA GLN A 158 -0.78 -12.31 -12.25
C GLN A 158 -0.69 -13.34 -11.13
N VAL A 159 -1.32 -13.03 -10.00
CA VAL A 159 -1.56 -13.99 -8.93
C VAL A 159 -2.95 -14.58 -9.12
N GLU A 160 -3.06 -15.88 -8.92
CA GLU A 160 -4.35 -16.56 -8.91
C GLU A 160 -5.27 -15.92 -7.85
N ASP A 161 -6.54 -15.72 -8.20
CA ASP A 161 -7.58 -15.10 -7.35
C ASP A 161 -7.39 -13.62 -6.98
N ILE A 162 -6.35 -12.94 -7.49
CA ILE A 162 -6.19 -11.48 -7.35
C ILE A 162 -6.35 -10.84 -8.73
N ASP A 163 -7.43 -10.09 -8.92
CA ASP A 163 -7.72 -9.36 -10.17
C ASP A 163 -6.98 -8.03 -10.26
N HIS A 164 -5.67 -8.08 -10.06
CA HIS A 164 -4.75 -6.96 -10.22
C HIS A 164 -3.40 -7.47 -10.76
N HIS A 165 -2.93 -6.88 -11.85
CA HIS A 165 -1.75 -7.34 -12.57
C HIS A 165 -0.58 -6.39 -12.35
N ILE A 166 0.59 -6.95 -12.01
CA ILE A 166 1.84 -6.21 -11.86
C ILE A 166 2.70 -6.39 -13.11
N ARG A 167 3.43 -5.36 -13.50
CA ARG A 167 4.34 -5.42 -14.66
C ARG A 167 5.80 -5.44 -14.26
N SER A 168 6.63 -6.23 -14.95
CA SER A 168 8.08 -6.12 -14.77
C SER A 168 8.61 -4.77 -15.22
N GLY A 169 9.71 -4.30 -14.61
CA GLY A 169 10.29 -3.00 -14.89
C GLY A 169 10.72 -2.84 -16.36
N SER A 170 10.80 -1.59 -16.80
CA SER A 170 11.28 -1.20 -18.14
C SER A 170 12.76 -1.49 -18.39
N VAL A 171 13.52 -1.80 -17.34
CA VAL A 171 14.90 -2.30 -17.41
C VAL A 171 14.87 -3.80 -17.13
N CYS A 172 15.24 -4.60 -18.12
CA CYS A 172 15.03 -6.05 -18.13
C CYS A 172 15.79 -6.81 -17.03
N HIS A 173 16.76 -6.18 -16.37
CA HIS A 173 17.51 -6.74 -15.24
C HIS A 173 16.93 -6.40 -13.86
N LEU A 174 15.93 -5.51 -13.77
CA LEU A 174 15.36 -5.13 -12.47
C LEU A 174 14.39 -6.19 -11.96
N SER A 175 14.45 -6.42 -10.64
CA SER A 175 13.52 -7.31 -9.94
C SER A 175 12.10 -6.76 -9.97
N VAL A 176 11.14 -7.61 -10.32
CA VAL A 176 9.72 -7.45 -10.03
C VAL A 176 9.53 -7.56 -8.54
N TYR A 177 8.73 -6.68 -7.94
CA TYR A 177 8.26 -6.80 -6.57
C TYR A 177 6.76 -7.04 -6.61
N LEU A 178 6.32 -8.09 -5.94
CA LEU A 178 4.95 -8.52 -5.82
C LEU A 178 4.65 -8.70 -4.34
N PHE A 179 3.85 -7.82 -3.78
CA PHE A 179 3.43 -7.98 -2.40
C PHE A 179 2.35 -9.04 -2.32
N LEU A 180 2.61 -10.07 -1.52
CA LEU A 180 1.63 -11.08 -1.17
C LEU A 180 1.50 -11.08 0.34
N CYS A 181 0.28 -10.88 0.83
CA CYS A 181 -0.03 -11.15 2.22
C CYS A 181 0.31 -12.63 2.48
N CYS A 182 0.94 -12.96 3.62
CA CYS A 182 1.48 -14.29 3.94
C CYS A 182 0.44 -15.43 4.04
N VAL A 183 -0.80 -15.20 3.63
CA VAL A 183 -1.86 -16.21 3.60
C VAL A 183 -1.68 -17.09 2.36
N LEU A 184 -0.87 -18.15 2.53
CA LEU A 184 -0.94 -19.44 1.82
C LEU A 184 -1.39 -19.41 0.34
N TYR A 185 -0.72 -18.65 -0.53
CA TYR A 185 -0.82 -18.93 -1.97
C TYR A 185 0.18 -20.02 -2.36
N SER A 186 -0.36 -21.16 -2.78
CA SER A 186 0.35 -22.21 -3.49
C SER A 186 1.05 -21.57 -4.68
N GLN A 187 2.39 -21.61 -4.71
CA GLN A 187 3.16 -21.11 -5.84
C GLN A 187 2.80 -21.88 -7.11
N THR A 188 1.90 -21.33 -7.92
CA THR A 188 1.65 -21.86 -9.25
C THR A 188 2.82 -21.45 -10.16
N ARG A 189 3.74 -22.39 -10.42
CA ARG A 189 4.64 -22.33 -11.57
C ARG A 189 3.78 -22.31 -12.84
N LYS A 190 3.40 -21.12 -13.33
CA LYS A 190 2.90 -21.01 -14.71
C LYS A 190 4.11 -20.99 -15.64
N SER A 191 4.46 -22.15 -16.18
CA SER A 191 5.26 -22.19 -17.42
C SER A 191 4.33 -21.78 -18.57
N LEU A 192 4.19 -20.48 -18.79
CA LEU A 192 3.83 -20.00 -20.12
C LEU A 192 5.04 -20.29 -21.01
N ASN A 193 4.81 -20.96 -22.13
CA ASN A 193 5.82 -21.44 -23.08
C ASN A 193 7.04 -20.50 -23.17
N ASN A 194 8.22 -21.02 -22.79
CA ASN A 194 9.54 -20.37 -22.79
C ASN A 194 9.86 -19.31 -21.71
N VAL A 195 9.07 -19.18 -20.63
CA VAL A 195 9.39 -18.25 -19.52
C VAL A 195 9.80 -18.98 -18.24
N LEU A 196 10.89 -18.53 -17.62
CA LEU A 196 11.37 -19.00 -16.31
C LEU A 196 11.28 -17.85 -15.28
N MET A 197 10.73 -18.15 -14.11
CA MET A 197 10.52 -17.16 -13.04
C MET A 197 11.26 -17.59 -11.77
N HIS A 198 12.23 -16.76 -11.34
CA HIS A 198 12.97 -16.98 -10.10
C HIS A 198 12.48 -16.03 -9.02
N TYR A 199 12.07 -16.58 -7.88
CA TYR A 199 11.52 -15.81 -6.76
C TYR A 199 12.42 -15.90 -5.52
N PHE A 200 12.51 -14.80 -4.77
CA PHE A 200 13.05 -14.76 -3.43
C PHE A 200 11.91 -14.43 -2.45
N LYS A 201 11.71 -15.30 -1.46
CA LYS A 201 10.77 -15.07 -0.36
C LYS A 201 11.53 -14.44 0.80
N PHE A 202 11.16 -13.24 1.21
CA PHE A 202 11.67 -12.60 2.41
C PHE A 202 10.59 -12.69 3.49
N SER A 203 10.92 -13.36 4.60
CA SER A 203 10.09 -13.49 5.81
C SER A 203 10.17 -12.24 6.67
#